data_AF-A0A7W2FV40-F1
#
_entry.id   AF-A0A7W2FV40-F1
#
_cell.length_a   1.000
_cell.length_b   1.000
_cell.length_c   1.000
_cell.angle_alpha   90.00
_cell.angle_beta   90.00
_cell.angle_gamma   90.00
#
_symmetry.space_group_name_H-M   'P 1'
#
loop_
_entity.id
_entity.type
_entity.pdbx_description
1 polymer ?
#
loop_
_entity_poly.entity_id
_entity_poly.type
_entity_poly.pdbx_seq_one_letter_code
_entity_poly.pdbx_strand_id
1 'polypeptide(L)'
;TADRVAETPGGVLGMVTYPVPDLIDRLRGFFAMAAERGLAADFHVDETMDPSSETLRAIAETAHEVGFDAPITVGHCCSLGTQDEARALDTLDLVA
;
A
#
# COMPACT_ATOMS: atom_id res chain seq x y z
N THR A 1 4.74 -0.68 17.66
CA THR A 1 5.85 -0.10 16.88
C THR A 1 6.34 -1.16 15.90
N ALA A 2 7.04 -0.80 14.85
CA ALA A 2 7.57 -1.76 13.88
C ALA A 2 8.51 -2.80 14.53
N ASP A 3 9.27 -2.41 15.56
CA ASP A 3 10.15 -3.34 16.29
C ASP A 3 9.39 -4.50 16.95
N ARG A 4 8.23 -4.21 17.57
CA ARG A 4 7.40 -5.24 18.20
C ARG A 4 6.80 -6.22 17.18
N VAL A 5 6.54 -5.75 15.97
CA VAL A 5 6.08 -6.60 14.86
C VAL A 5 7.22 -7.53 14.44
N ALA A 6 8.45 -7.01 14.32
CA ALA A 6 9.64 -7.80 13.99
C ALA A 6 10.01 -8.85 15.06
N GLU A 7 9.72 -8.58 16.34
CA GLU A 7 9.89 -9.55 17.43
C GLU A 7 8.86 -10.71 17.38
N THR A 8 7.78 -10.56 16.61
CA THR A 8 6.72 -11.57 16.49
C THR A 8 7.05 -12.50 15.31
N PRO A 9 7.17 -13.83 15.52
CA PRO A 9 7.39 -14.77 14.43
C PRO A 9 6.28 -14.66 13.37
N GLY A 10 6.66 -14.32 12.13
CA GLY A 10 5.72 -14.13 11.02
C GLY A 10 4.92 -12.82 11.10
N GLY A 11 5.36 -11.83 11.88
CA GLY A 11 4.72 -10.52 11.94
C GLY A 11 4.73 -9.80 10.58
N VAL A 12 3.66 -9.05 10.31
CA VAL A 12 3.46 -8.23 9.10
C VAL A 12 3.15 -6.81 9.54
N LEU A 13 3.80 -5.82 8.95
CA LEU A 13 3.59 -4.42 9.30
C LEU A 13 2.33 -3.89 8.60
N GLY A 14 1.41 -3.32 9.38
CA GLY A 14 0.11 -2.86 8.87
C GLY A 14 -0.01 -1.34 8.74
N MET A 15 -0.72 -0.85 7.72
CA MET A 15 -1.11 0.56 7.58
C MET A 15 -2.51 0.72 6.96
N VAL A 16 -3.23 1.77 7.37
CA VAL A 16 -4.46 2.22 6.70
C VAL A 16 -4.14 3.49 5.92
N THR A 17 -4.58 3.58 4.67
CA THR A 17 -4.35 4.74 3.79
C THR A 17 -5.63 5.54 3.54
N TYR A 18 -5.44 6.84 3.33
CA TYR A 18 -6.47 7.78 2.91
C TYR A 18 -5.86 8.72 1.86
N PRO A 19 -6.64 9.30 0.94
CA PRO A 19 -6.16 10.25 -0.06
C PRO A 19 -5.86 11.61 0.60
N VAL A 20 -4.75 11.68 1.33
CA VAL A 20 -4.26 12.89 2.01
C VAL A 20 -3.03 13.45 1.30
N PRO A 21 -2.76 14.77 1.40
CA PRO A 21 -1.68 15.41 0.64
C PRO A 21 -0.28 14.82 0.85
N ASP A 22 -0.01 14.26 2.04
CA ASP A 22 1.28 13.71 2.45
C ASP A 22 1.34 12.17 2.36
N LEU A 23 0.40 11.53 1.66
CA LEU A 23 0.32 10.07 1.57
C LEU A 23 1.64 9.45 1.07
N ILE A 24 2.24 9.98 0.00
CA ILE A 24 3.46 9.42 -0.59
C ILE A 24 4.63 9.44 0.39
N ASP A 25 4.81 10.54 1.14
CA ASP A 25 5.88 10.64 2.12
C ASP A 25 5.67 9.67 3.30
N ARG A 26 4.40 9.43 3.69
CA ARG A 26 4.06 8.41 4.68
C ARG A 26 4.36 7.00 4.18
N LEU A 27 4.05 6.70 2.91
CA LEU A 27 4.34 5.41 2.30
C LEU A 27 5.84 5.16 2.23
N ARG A 28 6.64 6.16 1.82
CA ARG A 28 8.11 6.05 1.83
C ARG A 28 8.65 5.74 3.22
N GLY A 29 8.18 6.46 4.24
CA GLY A 29 8.57 6.20 5.63
C GLY A 29 8.15 4.82 6.12
N PHE A 30 6.94 4.37 5.75
CA PHE A 30 6.43 3.06 6.07
C PHE A 30 7.27 1.93 5.45
N PHE A 31 7.54 2.02 4.15
CA PHE A 31 8.37 1.03 3.45
C PHE A 31 9.80 0.99 3.97
N ALA A 32 10.40 2.15 4.29
CA ALA A 32 11.70 2.20 4.94
C ALA A 32 11.70 1.45 6.29
N MET A 33 10.70 1.70 7.15
CA MET A 33 10.57 1.01 8.44
C MET A 33 10.40 -0.50 8.29
N ALA A 34 9.63 -0.95 7.29
CA ALA A 34 9.41 -2.37 7.00
C ALA A 34 10.70 -3.02 6.46
N ALA A 35 11.37 -2.38 5.49
CA ALA A 35 12.58 -2.89 4.86
C ALA A 35 13.74 -3.02 5.86
N GLU A 36 13.95 -2.03 6.73
CA GLU A 36 14.95 -2.07 7.80
C GLU A 36 14.82 -3.31 8.72
N ARG A 37 13.62 -3.89 8.79
CA ARG A 37 13.28 -5.01 9.68
C ARG A 37 12.97 -6.31 8.93
N GLY A 38 13.05 -6.31 7.60
CA GLY A 38 12.69 -7.46 6.78
C GLY A 38 11.23 -7.88 6.94
N LEU A 39 10.33 -6.92 7.20
CA LEU A 39 8.91 -7.18 7.38
C LEU A 39 8.16 -7.14 6.04
N ALA A 40 7.21 -8.05 5.86
CA ALA A 40 6.16 -7.90 4.86
C ALA A 40 5.21 -6.74 5.24
N ALA A 41 4.43 -6.27 4.27
CA ALA A 41 3.47 -5.19 4.44
C ALA A 41 2.03 -5.65 4.23
N ASP A 42 1.10 -5.08 4.98
CA ASP A 42 -0.35 -5.25 4.83
C ASP A 42 -1.06 -3.89 4.87
N PHE A 43 -1.88 -3.62 3.87
CA PHE A 43 -2.60 -2.36 3.75
C PHE A 43 -4.11 -2.59 3.69
N HIS A 44 -4.85 -1.83 4.50
CA HIS A 44 -6.29 -1.67 4.37
C HIS A 44 -6.54 -0.34 3.64
N VAL A 45 -7.12 -0.40 2.44
CA VAL A 45 -7.14 0.75 1.52
C VAL A 45 -8.50 0.89 0.84
N ASP A 46 -8.86 2.12 0.46
CA ASP A 46 -9.92 2.38 -0.52
C ASP A 46 -11.26 1.65 -0.28
N GLU A 47 -11.64 1.38 0.98
CA GLU A 47 -12.96 0.80 1.35
C GLU A 47 -14.07 1.86 1.24
N THR A 48 -14.24 2.37 0.03
CA THR A 48 -15.18 3.42 -0.35
C THR A 48 -15.60 3.22 -1.80
N MET A 49 -16.74 3.81 -2.18
CA MET A 49 -17.20 3.82 -3.58
C MET A 49 -16.78 5.10 -4.33
N ASP A 50 -16.01 5.98 -3.68
CA ASP A 50 -15.46 7.19 -4.30
C ASP A 50 -14.34 6.83 -5.29
N PRO A 51 -14.54 7.03 -6.61
CA PRO A 51 -13.55 6.66 -7.62
C PRO A 51 -12.27 7.51 -7.55
N SER A 52 -12.25 8.62 -6.82
CA SER A 52 -11.04 9.45 -6.64
C SER A 52 -10.08 8.92 -5.55
N SER A 53 -10.50 7.91 -4.77
CA SER A 53 -9.62 7.23 -3.82
C SER A 53 -8.74 6.22 -4.57
N GLU A 54 -7.49 6.60 -4.85
CA GLU A 54 -6.54 5.79 -5.62
C GLU A 54 -5.32 5.38 -4.77
N THR A 55 -5.52 5.01 -3.51
CA THR A 55 -4.37 4.74 -2.63
C THR A 55 -3.65 3.43 -2.94
N LEU A 56 -4.33 2.43 -3.52
CA LEU A 56 -3.69 1.24 -4.12
C LEU A 56 -2.60 1.61 -5.13
N ARG A 57 -2.90 2.53 -6.05
CA ARG A 57 -1.93 3.01 -7.04
C ARG A 57 -0.74 3.69 -6.36
N ALA A 58 -1.01 4.59 -5.42
CA ALA A 58 0.03 5.30 -4.68
C ALA A 58 0.97 4.32 -3.96
N ILE A 59 0.44 3.25 -3.37
CA ILE A 59 1.21 2.17 -2.76
C ILE A 59 2.10 1.47 -3.80
N ALA A 60 1.53 1.04 -4.92
CA ALA A 60 2.26 0.33 -5.97
C ALA A 60 3.39 1.19 -6.55
N GLU A 61 3.10 2.44 -6.93
CA GLU A 61 4.08 3.38 -7.47
C GLU A 61 5.20 3.65 -6.46
N THR A 62 4.86 3.85 -5.18
CA THR A 62 5.88 4.08 -4.13
C THR A 62 6.72 2.83 -3.87
N ALA A 63 6.12 1.64 -3.84
CA ALA A 63 6.83 0.38 -3.64
C ALA A 63 7.87 0.15 -4.75
N HIS A 64 7.50 0.42 -6.01
CA HIS A 64 8.42 0.39 -7.15
C HIS A 64 9.51 1.45 -7.04
N GLU A 65 9.14 2.68 -6.69
CA GLU A 65 10.09 3.80 -6.53
C GLU A 65 11.20 3.48 -5.51
N VAL A 66 10.82 2.92 -4.36
CA VAL A 66 11.77 2.63 -3.26
C VAL A 66 12.41 1.24 -3.36
N GLY A 67 12.00 0.42 -4.34
CA GLY A 67 12.51 -0.93 -4.53
C GLY A 67 12.19 -1.88 -3.37
N PHE A 68 10.98 -1.78 -2.80
CA PHE A 68 10.56 -2.69 -1.74
C PHE A 68 10.36 -4.11 -2.27
N ASP A 69 11.06 -5.09 -1.69
CA ASP A 69 11.19 -6.45 -2.24
C ASP A 69 10.52 -7.54 -1.39
N ALA A 70 9.93 -7.17 -0.25
CA ALA A 70 9.16 -8.08 0.59
C ALA A 70 7.68 -8.15 0.14
N PRO A 71 6.93 -9.21 0.53
CA PRO A 71 5.53 -9.35 0.16
C PRO A 71 4.66 -8.17 0.63
N ILE A 72 3.73 -7.75 -0.23
CA ILE A 72 2.73 -6.72 0.07
C ILE A 72 1.33 -7.32 -0.12
N THR A 73 0.49 -7.21 0.89
CA THR A 73 -0.96 -7.46 0.78
C THR A 73 -1.71 -6.13 0.78
N VAL A 74 -2.65 -5.95 -0.14
CA VAL A 74 -3.51 -4.76 -0.18
C VAL A 74 -4.96 -5.22 -0.25
N GLY A 75 -5.76 -4.89 0.77
CA GLY A 75 -7.14 -5.34 0.92
C GLY A 75 -8.19 -4.26 0.63
N HIS A 76 -9.44 -4.71 0.46
CA HIS A 76 -10.63 -3.92 0.14
C HIS A 76 -10.66 -3.36 -1.29
N CYS A 77 -9.79 -2.40 -1.63
CA CYS A 77 -9.67 -1.83 -2.98
C CYS A 77 -11.03 -1.50 -3.64
N CYS A 78 -12.05 -1.12 -2.86
CA CYS A 78 -13.43 -1.05 -3.33
C CYS A 78 -13.64 0.04 -4.39
N SER A 79 -12.92 1.17 -4.26
CA SER A 79 -12.98 2.27 -5.23
C SER A 79 -12.53 1.85 -6.63
N LEU A 80 -11.70 0.82 -6.76
CA LEU A 80 -11.22 0.30 -8.04
C LEU A 80 -12.40 -0.16 -8.91
N GLY A 81 -13.45 -0.71 -8.29
CA GLY A 81 -14.67 -1.15 -8.97
C GLY A 81 -15.58 -0.01 -9.45
N THR A 82 -15.31 1.25 -9.05
CA THR A 82 -16.08 2.44 -9.48
C THR A 82 -15.26 3.43 -10.32
N GLN A 83 -13.96 3.19 -10.48
CA GLN A 83 -13.08 3.98 -11.34
C GLN A 83 -13.41 3.79 -12.83
N ASP A 84 -12.90 4.70 -13.65
CA ASP A 84 -12.83 4.50 -15.10
C ASP A 84 -12.06 3.20 -15.42
N GLU A 85 -12.57 2.40 -16.36
CA GLU A 85 -12.03 1.08 -16.66
C GLU A 85 -10.56 1.14 -17.09
N ALA A 86 -10.19 2.11 -17.94
CA ALA A 86 -8.81 2.24 -18.38
C ALA A 86 -7.89 2.62 -17.21
N ARG A 87 -8.38 3.43 -16.29
CA ARG A 87 -7.63 3.82 -15.08
C ARG A 87 -7.46 2.68 -14.09
N ALA A 88 -8.50 1.87 -13.91
CA ALA A 88 -8.46 0.68 -13.07
C ALA A 88 -7.48 -0.35 -13.64
N LEU A 89 -7.51 -0.61 -14.95
CA LEU A 89 -6.58 -1.52 -15.63
C LEU A 89 -5.13 -1.05 -15.54
N ASP A 90 -4.86 0.24 -15.76
CA ASP A 90 -3.51 0.81 -15.60
C ASP A 90 -3.01 0.65 -14.15
N THR A 91 -3.91 0.67 -13.16
CA THR A 91 -3.55 0.42 -11.75
C THR A 91 -3.29 -1.07 -11.49
N LEU A 92 -4.04 -1.97 -12.14
CA LEU A 92 -3.82 -3.41 -12.04
C LEU A 92 -2.49 -3.85 -12.68
N ASP A 93 -2.08 -3.21 -13.78
CA ASP A 93 -0.78 -3.46 -14.42
C ASP A 93 0.40 -3.09 -13.51
N LEU A 94 0.24 -2.11 -12.61
CA LEU A 94 1.26 -1.76 -11.62
C LEU A 94 1.47 -2.85 -10.54
N VAL A 95 0.51 -3.75 -10.34
CA VAL A 95 0.55 -4.77 -9.28
C VAL A 95 0.56 -6.21 -9.83
N ALA A 96 0.80 -6.37 -11.14
CA ALA A 96 0.80 -7.64 -11.86
C ALA A 96 2.11 -8.45 -11.71
#